data_AF-A0A094G2L3-F1
#
_entry.id   AF-A0A094G2L3-F1
#
_cell.length_a   1.000
_cell.length_b   1.000
_cell.length_c   1.000
_cell.angle_alpha   90.00
_cell.angle_beta   90.00
_cell.angle_gamma   90.00
#
_symmetry.space_group_name_H-M   'P 1'
#
loop_
_entity.id
_entity.type
_entity.pdbx_description
1 polymer ?
#
loop_
_entity_poly.entity_id
_entity_poly.type
_entity_poly.pdbx_seq_one_letter_code
_entity_poly.pdbx_strand_id
1 'polypeptide(L)'
;MIKSTQIARLDGLMLCASIDDEATENALTEIKSHVKMVLRRLNRNSEPQASIESGAYTLHYLIVNSIVYIAICERSYPRKLAFTYLSDISSEFSSTYTHAQLTAPSLRPYAYMEFDTFIQRTKATYSDTRATQNLDKLNSELQDVTKVMTKNIEDLLYRGDSLERMGEMSSRLRDDSKKYKRAAVRINWELLMKHGDVAAQLWRREWTASDWLRNIEADRAVVIWTRGKARNKETGDV
;
A
#
# COMPACT_ATOMS: atom_id res chain seq x y z
N MET A 1 26.18 9.81 3.93
CA MET A 1 26.41 9.51 2.49
C MET A 1 25.09 9.39 1.72
N ILE A 2 25.12 9.50 0.39
CA ILE A 2 23.96 9.24 -0.48
C ILE A 2 23.80 7.73 -0.65
N LYS A 3 22.59 7.21 -0.42
CA LYS A 3 22.32 5.76 -0.42
C LYS A 3 21.60 5.27 -1.66
N SER A 4 20.60 5.98 -2.14
CA SER A 4 19.76 5.57 -3.27
C SER A 4 19.13 6.79 -3.93
N THR A 5 18.87 6.72 -5.23
CA THR A 5 18.29 7.82 -6.02
C THR A 5 17.15 7.28 -6.88
N GLN A 6 16.03 8.00 -6.90
CA GLN A 6 14.85 7.63 -7.69
C GLN A 6 14.38 8.84 -8.50
N ILE A 7 14.02 8.59 -9.75
CA ILE A 7 13.45 9.58 -10.65
C ILE A 7 12.06 9.10 -11.02
N ALA A 8 11.06 9.92 -10.74
CA ALA A 8 9.67 9.62 -11.00
C ALA A 8 8.99 10.82 -11.64
N ARG A 9 7.89 10.59 -12.35
CA ARG A 9 7.01 11.67 -12.78
C ARG A 9 6.03 12.00 -11.64
N LEU A 10 5.50 13.22 -11.65
CA LEU A 10 4.59 13.73 -10.62
C LEU A 10 3.29 12.90 -10.46
N ASP A 11 2.94 12.06 -11.44
CA ASP A 11 1.84 11.10 -11.36
C ASP A 11 2.19 9.80 -10.63
N GLY A 12 3.44 9.67 -10.15
CA GLY A 12 3.95 8.49 -9.46
C GLY A 12 4.55 7.42 -10.38
N LEU A 13 4.66 7.66 -11.70
CA LEU A 13 5.32 6.73 -12.61
C LEU A 13 6.84 6.76 -12.39
N MET A 14 7.42 5.62 -12.01
CA MET A 14 8.89 5.49 -11.90
C MET A 14 9.52 5.55 -13.29
N LEU A 15 10.52 6.41 -13.46
CA LEU A 15 11.26 6.59 -14.71
C LEU A 15 12.61 5.87 -14.65
N CYS A 16 13.32 6.03 -13.54
CA CYS A 16 14.62 5.44 -13.27
C CYS A 16 14.81 5.29 -11.75
N ALA A 17 15.54 4.27 -11.32
CA ALA A 17 15.96 4.12 -9.93
C ALA A 17 17.38 3.56 -9.91
N SER A 18 18.18 4.00 -8.94
CA SER A 18 19.52 3.45 -8.76
C SER A 18 19.46 1.99 -8.34
N ILE A 19 20.32 1.17 -8.93
CA ILE A 19 20.52 -0.20 -8.46
C ILE A 19 21.36 -0.14 -7.18
N ASP A 20 20.80 -0.62 -6.07
CA ASP A 20 21.50 -0.68 -4.79
C ASP A 20 21.98 -2.12 -4.52
N ASP A 21 23.00 -2.27 -3.67
CA ASP A 21 23.47 -3.57 -3.20
C ASP A 21 22.46 -4.21 -2.22
N GLU A 22 22.49 -5.54 -2.09
CA GLU A 22 21.50 -6.29 -1.31
C GLU A 22 21.40 -5.84 0.15
N ALA A 23 22.52 -5.49 0.79
CA ALA A 23 22.54 -4.98 2.15
C ALA A 23 21.83 -3.63 2.26
N THR A 24 22.06 -2.73 1.30
CA THR A 24 21.40 -1.42 1.23
C THR A 24 19.91 -1.55 0.91
N GLU A 25 19.52 -2.44 -0.01
CA GLU A 25 18.10 -2.71 -0.31
C GLU A 25 17.32 -3.13 0.93
N ASN A 26 17.87 -4.07 1.69
CA ASN A 26 17.24 -4.55 2.92
C ASN A 26 17.12 -3.44 3.97
N ALA A 27 18.18 -2.64 4.16
CA ALA A 27 18.17 -1.52 5.10
C ALA A 27 17.21 -0.39 4.70
N LEU A 28 17.01 -0.17 3.39
CA LEU A 28 16.19 0.91 2.86
C LEU A 28 14.74 0.50 2.57
N THR A 29 14.33 -0.75 2.81
CA THR A 29 12.99 -1.23 2.43
C THR A 29 11.86 -0.34 2.98
N GLU A 30 11.93 0.02 4.27
CA GLU A 30 10.97 0.92 4.91
C GLU A 30 11.02 2.34 4.33
N ILE A 31 12.24 2.88 4.14
CA ILE A 31 12.45 4.22 3.60
C ILE A 31 11.97 4.32 2.14
N LYS A 32 12.15 3.27 1.33
CA LYS A 32 11.62 3.20 -0.03
C LYS A 32 10.08 3.17 -0.04
N SER A 33 9.45 2.59 1.00
CA SER A 33 8.00 2.73 1.20
C SER A 33 7.61 4.18 1.47
N HIS A 34 8.37 4.88 2.32
CA HIS A 34 8.17 6.31 2.58
C HIS A 34 8.29 7.16 1.31
N VAL A 35 9.28 6.87 0.46
CA VAL A 35 9.44 7.54 -0.85
C VAL A 35 8.18 7.37 -1.72
N LYS A 36 7.63 6.16 -1.82
CA LYS A 36 6.40 5.91 -2.58
C LYS A 36 5.21 6.70 -2.03
N MET A 37 5.09 6.81 -0.70
CA MET A 37 4.04 7.61 -0.08
C MET A 37 4.22 9.10 -0.33
N VAL A 38 5.45 9.62 -0.26
CA VAL A 38 5.77 11.00 -0.61
C VAL A 38 5.39 11.28 -2.06
N LEU A 39 5.78 10.43 -3.01
CA LEU A 39 5.46 10.59 -4.43
C LEU A 39 3.95 10.63 -4.69
N ARG A 40 3.15 9.82 -3.99
CA ARG A 40 1.68 9.85 -4.08
C ARG A 40 1.06 11.15 -3.56
N ARG A 41 1.78 11.90 -2.71
CA ARG A 41 1.30 13.15 -2.08
C ARG A 41 1.72 14.40 -2.85
N LEU A 42 2.84 14.30 -3.58
CA LEU A 42 3.32 15.41 -4.39
C LEU A 42 2.33 15.75 -5.49
N ASN A 43 2.15 17.04 -5.71
CA ASN A 43 1.27 17.61 -6.73
C ASN A 43 1.87 18.92 -7.25
N ARG A 44 1.20 19.56 -8.20
CA ARG A 44 1.71 20.78 -8.86
C ARG A 44 1.83 21.99 -7.92
N ASN A 45 1.13 21.97 -6.79
CA ASN A 45 1.16 23.02 -5.77
C ASN A 45 2.16 22.70 -4.64
N SER A 46 2.87 21.57 -4.73
CA SER A 46 3.88 21.21 -3.75
C SER A 46 5.12 22.09 -3.92
N GLU A 47 5.81 22.35 -2.82
CA GLU A 47 7.09 23.07 -2.86
C GLU A 47 8.05 22.38 -3.84
N PRO A 48 8.76 23.14 -4.69
CA PRO A 48 9.62 22.57 -5.73
C PRO A 48 10.82 21.81 -5.14
N GLN A 49 11.21 22.11 -3.91
CA GLN A 49 12.27 21.41 -3.19
C GLN A 49 11.94 21.34 -1.71
N ALA A 50 12.12 20.16 -1.11
CA ALA A 50 12.03 20.01 0.34
C ALA A 50 12.87 18.84 0.85
N SER A 51 13.14 18.84 2.15
CA SER A 51 13.79 17.76 2.86
C SER A 51 12.79 17.10 3.81
N ILE A 52 12.72 15.78 3.81
CA ILE A 52 11.81 15.01 4.65
C ILE A 52 12.65 14.10 5.55
N GLU A 53 12.58 14.33 6.85
CA GLU A 53 13.29 13.52 7.84
C GLU A 53 12.55 12.21 8.10
N SER A 54 13.27 11.09 8.04
CA SER A 54 12.71 9.75 8.21
C SER A 54 13.69 8.87 9.02
N GLY A 55 13.68 9.04 10.33
CA GLY A 55 14.53 8.28 11.26
C GLY A 55 16.02 8.53 11.02
N ALA A 56 16.77 7.48 10.66
CA ALA A 56 18.21 7.56 10.38
C ALA A 56 18.55 8.20 9.02
N TYR A 57 17.54 8.39 8.16
CA TYR A 57 17.72 8.91 6.81
C TYR A 57 16.95 10.22 6.60
N THR A 58 17.36 10.96 5.59
CA THR A 58 16.67 12.16 5.12
C THR A 58 16.45 12.02 3.62
N LEU A 59 15.21 12.24 3.21
CA LEU A 59 14.79 12.24 1.81
C LEU A 59 14.88 13.68 1.30
N HIS A 60 15.68 13.91 0.28
CA HIS A 60 15.70 15.19 -0.41
C HIS A 60 14.99 15.00 -1.75
N TYR A 61 14.04 15.88 -2.06
CA TYR A 61 13.40 15.86 -3.36
C TYR A 61 13.48 17.22 -4.06
N LEU A 62 13.58 17.16 -5.39
CA LEU A 62 13.57 18.29 -6.29
C LEU A 62 12.56 18.03 -7.41
N ILE A 63 11.69 18.99 -7.69
CA ILE A 63 10.68 18.93 -8.74
C ILE A 63 11.05 19.93 -9.84
N VAL A 64 11.30 19.42 -11.04
CA VAL A 64 11.59 20.23 -12.23
C VAL A 64 10.75 19.70 -13.38
N ASN A 65 9.98 20.57 -14.04
CA ASN A 65 9.17 20.22 -15.22
C ASN A 65 8.29 18.97 -15.02
N SER A 66 7.59 18.88 -13.88
CA SER A 66 6.75 17.73 -13.49
C SER A 66 7.48 16.39 -13.31
N ILE A 67 8.81 16.42 -13.23
CA ILE A 67 9.66 15.28 -12.86
C ILE A 67 10.18 15.50 -11.45
N VAL A 68 10.10 14.47 -10.63
CA VAL A 68 10.54 14.43 -9.24
C VAL A 68 11.81 13.61 -9.16
N TYR A 69 12.87 14.24 -8.66
CA TYR A 69 14.16 13.63 -8.37
C TYR A 69 14.25 13.47 -6.85
N ILE A 70 14.47 12.26 -6.37
CA ILE A 70 14.54 11.94 -4.94
C ILE A 70 15.88 11.28 -4.64
N ALA A 71 16.57 11.77 -3.63
CA ALA A 71 17.77 11.15 -3.07
C ALA A 71 17.53 10.76 -1.61
N ILE A 72 17.85 9.51 -1.28
CA ILE A 72 17.88 8.99 0.08
C ILE A 72 19.30 9.21 0.60
N CYS A 73 19.43 10.03 1.64
CA CYS A 73 20.71 10.33 2.27
C CYS A 73 20.69 9.92 3.74
N GLU A 74 21.85 9.61 4.31
CA GLU A 74 21.99 9.56 5.77
C GLU A 74 21.77 10.95 6.36
N ARG A 75 21.19 11.02 7.57
CA ARG A 75 20.87 12.28 8.25
C ARG A 75 22.08 13.21 8.45
N SER A 76 23.28 12.63 8.58
CA SER A 76 24.54 13.39 8.74
C SER A 76 25.04 14.03 7.44
N TYR A 77 24.46 13.67 6.28
CA TYR A 77 24.93 14.17 4.99
C TYR A 77 24.51 15.64 4.79
N PRO A 78 25.43 16.53 4.34
CA PRO A 78 25.10 17.94 4.17
C PRO A 78 23.98 18.15 3.15
N ARG A 79 22.93 18.87 3.57
CA ARG A 79 21.78 19.20 2.72
C ARG A 79 22.19 19.92 1.42
N LYS A 80 23.14 20.84 1.50
CA LYS A 80 23.64 21.59 0.33
C LYS A 80 24.15 20.63 -0.74
N LEU A 81 25.00 19.68 -0.36
CA LEU A 81 25.54 18.67 -1.26
C LEU A 81 24.45 17.78 -1.87
N ALA A 82 23.44 17.40 -1.09
CA ALA A 82 22.33 16.59 -1.59
C ALA A 82 21.53 17.31 -2.70
N PHE A 83 21.26 18.61 -2.55
CA PHE A 83 20.56 19.38 -3.57
C PHE A 83 21.44 19.70 -4.78
N THR A 84 22.74 19.94 -4.58
CA THR A 84 23.68 20.07 -5.71
C THR A 84 23.71 18.78 -6.53
N TYR A 85 23.81 17.63 -5.85
CA TYR A 85 23.72 16.33 -6.50
C TYR A 85 22.41 16.17 -7.31
N LEU A 86 21.25 16.47 -6.70
CA LEU A 86 19.97 16.39 -7.40
C LEU A 86 19.87 17.36 -8.57
N SER A 87 20.47 18.55 -8.47
CA SER A 87 20.52 19.54 -9.54
C SER A 87 21.31 19.01 -10.74
N ASP A 88 22.51 18.45 -10.51
CA ASP A 88 23.34 17.84 -11.56
C ASP A 88 22.60 16.70 -12.27
N ILE A 89 21.97 15.81 -11.49
CA ILE A 89 21.13 14.73 -12.01
C ILE A 89 19.97 15.29 -12.86
N SER A 90 19.29 16.34 -12.40
CA SER A 90 18.15 16.92 -13.11
C SER A 90 18.56 17.62 -14.42
N SER A 91 19.72 18.28 -14.43
CA SER A 91 20.27 18.96 -15.60
C SER A 91 20.65 17.95 -16.67
N GLU A 92 21.39 16.90 -16.31
CA GLU A 92 21.79 15.86 -17.25
C GLU A 92 20.58 15.09 -17.79
N PHE A 93 19.62 14.75 -16.92
CA PHE A 93 18.41 14.02 -17.33
C PHE A 93 17.56 14.85 -18.32
N SER A 94 17.44 16.15 -18.08
CA SER A 94 16.72 17.08 -18.97
C SER A 94 17.47 17.36 -20.28
N SER A 95 18.80 17.26 -20.28
CA SER A 95 19.62 17.37 -21.49
C SER A 95 19.58 16.09 -22.34
N THR A 96 19.48 14.93 -21.69
CA THR A 96 19.48 13.62 -22.36
C THR A 96 18.10 13.29 -22.94
N TYR A 97 17.02 13.61 -22.22
CA TYR A 97 15.66 13.27 -22.60
C TYR A 97 14.79 14.52 -22.72
N THR A 98 14.07 14.63 -23.84
CA THR A 98 13.19 15.78 -24.07
C THR A 98 11.96 15.71 -23.16
N HIS A 99 11.46 16.87 -22.74
CA HIS A 99 10.27 16.95 -21.89
C HIS A 99 9.06 16.19 -22.48
N ALA A 100 8.86 16.29 -23.80
CA ALA A 100 7.78 15.60 -24.49
C ALA A 100 7.84 14.07 -24.34
N GLN A 101 9.03 13.48 -24.38
CA GLN A 101 9.23 12.05 -24.14
C GLN A 101 8.88 11.68 -22.70
N LEU A 102 9.33 12.47 -21.73
CA LEU A 102 9.12 12.21 -20.30
C LEU A 102 7.64 12.30 -19.89
N THR A 103 6.87 13.18 -20.53
CA THR A 103 5.43 13.35 -20.27
C THR A 103 4.53 12.46 -21.13
N ALA A 104 5.10 11.59 -21.96
CA ALA A 104 4.29 10.72 -22.82
C ALA A 104 3.34 9.82 -21.99
N PRO A 105 2.06 9.71 -22.38
CA PRO A 105 1.09 8.89 -21.64
C PRO A 105 1.34 7.38 -21.82
N SER A 106 1.99 6.96 -22.91
CA SER A 106 2.29 5.56 -23.22
C SER A 106 3.58 5.03 -22.56
N LEU A 107 4.18 5.81 -21.65
CA LEU A 107 5.47 5.48 -21.07
C LEU A 107 5.37 4.30 -20.10
N ARG A 108 6.30 3.34 -20.22
CA ARG A 108 6.38 2.19 -19.31
C ARG A 108 7.13 2.58 -18.03
N PRO A 109 6.80 1.97 -16.87
CA PRO A 109 7.62 2.09 -15.67
C PRO A 109 9.07 1.70 -15.97
N TYR A 110 10.01 2.44 -15.40
CA TYR A 110 11.46 2.21 -15.55
C TYR A 110 11.94 2.26 -17.02
N ALA A 111 11.31 3.09 -17.86
CA ALA A 111 11.71 3.23 -19.27
C ALA A 111 13.12 3.80 -19.45
N TYR A 112 13.70 4.46 -18.45
CA TYR A 112 14.97 5.18 -18.53
C TYR A 112 16.04 4.62 -17.58
N MET A 113 16.04 3.28 -17.38
CA MET A 113 17.02 2.62 -16.51
C MET A 113 18.47 2.76 -16.96
N GLU A 114 18.72 2.99 -18.25
CA GLU A 114 20.07 3.21 -18.79
C GLU A 114 20.79 4.39 -18.12
N PHE A 115 20.02 5.37 -17.62
CA PHE A 115 20.52 6.53 -16.90
C PHE A 115 21.13 6.19 -15.52
N ASP A 116 20.90 4.99 -14.98
CA ASP A 116 21.51 4.54 -13.72
C ASP A 116 23.04 4.63 -13.75
N THR A 117 23.68 4.36 -14.90
CA THR A 117 25.14 4.47 -15.05
C THR A 117 25.65 5.88 -14.68
N PHE A 118 24.92 6.91 -15.09
CA PHE A 118 25.25 8.30 -14.76
C PHE A 118 24.98 8.60 -13.28
N ILE A 119 23.86 8.10 -12.75
CA ILE A 119 23.49 8.23 -11.33
C ILE A 119 24.60 7.66 -10.44
N GLN A 120 25.08 6.44 -10.72
CA GLN A 120 26.10 5.78 -9.91
C GLN A 120 27.44 6.50 -9.97
N ARG A 121 27.87 6.94 -11.17
CA ARG A 121 29.11 7.71 -11.34
C ARG A 121 29.06 9.01 -10.53
N THR A 122 27.95 9.74 -10.64
CA THR A 122 27.77 11.01 -9.93
C THR A 122 27.69 10.77 -8.42
N LYS A 123 26.95 9.74 -7.97
CA LYS A 123 26.87 9.34 -6.56
C LYS A 123 28.24 9.04 -5.97
N ALA A 124 29.13 8.37 -6.71
CA ALA A 124 30.49 8.09 -6.28
C ALA A 124 31.30 9.38 -6.07
N THR A 125 31.23 10.33 -7.02
CA THR A 125 31.90 11.64 -6.90
C THR A 125 31.42 12.42 -5.67
N TYR A 126 30.11 12.41 -5.40
CA TYR A 126 29.51 13.10 -4.25
C TYR A 126 29.67 12.38 -2.91
N SER A 127 30.14 11.13 -2.94
CA SER A 127 30.49 10.35 -1.75
C SER A 127 31.96 10.54 -1.35
N ASP A 128 32.82 10.93 -2.29
CA ASP A 128 34.22 11.26 -1.99
C ASP A 128 34.32 12.65 -1.35
N THR A 129 34.68 12.65 -0.06
CA THR A 129 34.90 13.84 0.78
C THR A 129 35.92 14.83 0.20
N ARG A 130 36.90 14.38 -0.60
CA ARG A 130 37.92 15.28 -1.18
C ARG A 130 37.40 16.00 -2.42
N ALA A 131 36.60 15.30 -3.24
CA ALA A 131 35.97 15.88 -4.43
C ALA A 131 34.89 16.90 -4.04
N THR A 132 34.11 16.61 -3.01
CA THR A 132 33.04 17.49 -2.50
C THR A 132 33.56 18.82 -1.97
N GLN A 133 34.72 18.87 -1.31
CA GLN A 133 35.33 20.14 -0.86
C GLN A 133 35.72 21.07 -2.02
N ASN A 134 36.05 20.53 -3.19
CA ASN A 134 36.34 21.32 -4.38
C ASN A 134 35.05 21.78 -5.07
N LEU A 135 34.03 20.91 -5.10
CA LEU A 135 32.70 21.26 -5.62
C LEU A 135 32.00 22.33 -4.78
N ASP A 136 32.14 22.30 -3.45
CA ASP A 136 31.58 23.31 -2.55
C ASP A 136 32.14 24.72 -2.80
N LYS A 137 33.42 24.81 -3.21
CA LYS A 137 34.07 26.07 -3.58
C LYS A 137 33.60 26.58 -4.94
N LEU A 138 33.30 25.68 -5.87
CA LEU A 138 32.82 26.02 -7.22
C LEU A 138 31.33 26.42 -7.21
N ASN A 139 30.51 25.77 -6.39
CA ASN A 139 29.05 25.97 -6.33
C ASN A 139 28.63 27.08 -5.34
N SER A 140 29.24 28.25 -5.46
CA SER A 140 28.85 29.46 -4.71
C SER A 140 27.50 30.05 -5.16
N GLU A 141 26.95 29.59 -6.30
CA GLU A 141 25.68 30.06 -6.88
C GLU A 141 24.42 29.42 -6.26
N LEU A 142 24.54 28.30 -5.54
CA LEU A 142 23.43 27.65 -4.83
C LEU A 142 23.17 28.33 -3.47
N GLN A 143 22.88 29.63 -3.50
CA GLN A 143 22.78 30.49 -2.29
C GLN A 143 21.54 30.26 -1.42
N ASP A 144 20.54 29.50 -1.88
CA ASP A 144 19.23 29.45 -1.21
C ASP A 144 18.83 28.08 -0.62
N VAL A 145 19.80 27.20 -0.30
CA VAL A 145 19.49 25.93 0.40
C VAL A 145 18.91 26.18 1.81
N THR A 146 19.15 27.35 2.39
CA THR A 146 18.62 27.75 3.70
C THR A 146 17.10 27.96 3.69
N LYS A 147 16.48 28.24 2.53
CA LYS A 147 15.02 28.41 2.38
C LYS A 147 14.29 27.08 2.17
N VAL A 148 15.00 25.96 2.07
CA VAL A 148 14.39 24.64 1.82
C VAL A 148 13.59 24.19 3.04
N MET A 149 12.30 23.98 2.83
CA MET A 149 11.39 23.48 3.86
C MET A 149 11.84 22.09 4.33
N THR A 150 11.84 21.89 5.65
CA THR A 150 12.09 20.58 6.27
C THR A 150 10.80 20.09 6.90
N LYS A 151 10.39 18.86 6.61
CA LYS A 151 9.21 18.22 7.19
C LYS A 151 9.59 16.89 7.82
N ASN A 152 8.83 16.44 8.81
CA ASN A 152 8.94 15.06 9.28
C ASN A 152 8.09 14.15 8.39
N ILE A 153 8.56 12.93 8.12
CA ILE A 153 7.77 11.92 7.41
C ILE A 153 6.48 11.62 8.16
N GLU A 154 6.50 11.58 9.49
CA GLU A 154 5.33 11.30 10.34
C GLU A 154 4.18 12.29 10.07
N ASP A 155 4.49 13.59 9.95
CA ASP A 155 3.47 14.61 9.63
C ASP A 155 2.83 14.40 8.25
N LEU A 156 3.58 13.83 7.31
CA LEU A 156 3.10 13.47 5.98
C LEU A 156 2.30 12.16 6.01
N LEU A 157 2.66 11.21 6.89
CA LEU A 157 1.95 9.95 7.10
C LEU A 157 0.59 10.17 7.77
N TYR A 158 0.52 10.92 8.88
CA TYR A 158 -0.72 11.09 9.66
C TYR A 158 -1.82 11.82 8.90
N ARG A 159 -1.47 12.74 7.98
CA ARG A 159 -2.46 13.39 7.09
C ARG A 159 -3.00 12.48 5.99
N GLY A 160 -2.45 11.27 5.86
CA GLY A 160 -2.76 10.38 4.75
C GLY A 160 -3.22 8.98 5.08
N ASP A 161 -2.76 8.43 6.19
CA ASP A 161 -2.93 7.03 6.55
C ASP A 161 -4.35 6.73 7.07
N SER A 162 -5.11 7.74 7.53
CA SER A 162 -6.47 7.54 8.03
C SER A 162 -7.47 7.08 6.95
N LEU A 163 -7.21 7.32 5.66
CA LEU A 163 -8.17 6.98 4.59
C LEU A 163 -7.88 5.64 3.92
N GLU A 164 -6.61 5.34 3.61
CA GLU A 164 -6.19 4.10 2.92
C GLU A 164 -6.23 2.89 3.87
N ARG A 165 -5.78 3.08 5.13
CA ARG A 165 -5.85 2.05 6.18
C ARG A 165 -7.30 1.71 6.55
N MET A 166 -8.23 2.67 6.46
CA MET A 166 -9.67 2.41 6.62
C MET A 166 -10.25 1.62 5.44
N GLY A 167 -9.76 1.85 4.22
CA GLY A 167 -10.15 1.10 3.03
C GLY A 167 -9.69 -0.36 3.06
N GLU A 168 -8.43 -0.60 3.44
CA GLU A 168 -7.88 -1.96 3.58
C GLU A 168 -8.55 -2.72 4.74
N MET A 169 -8.73 -2.07 5.90
CA MET A 169 -9.44 -2.66 7.04
C MET A 169 -10.89 -2.99 6.66
N SER A 170 -11.57 -2.11 5.92
CA SER A 170 -12.94 -2.34 5.44
C SER A 170 -13.03 -3.47 4.41
N SER A 171 -12.05 -3.59 3.52
CA SER A 171 -12.01 -4.69 2.53
C SER A 171 -11.77 -6.04 3.22
N ARG A 172 -10.79 -6.10 4.13
CA ARG A 172 -10.50 -7.30 4.94
C ARG A 172 -11.72 -7.72 5.76
N LEU A 173 -12.38 -6.79 6.46
CA LEU A 173 -13.62 -7.06 7.21
C LEU A 173 -14.77 -7.55 6.31
N ARG A 174 -14.91 -6.99 5.10
CA ARG A 174 -15.94 -7.40 4.14
C ARG A 174 -15.69 -8.82 3.61
N ASP A 175 -14.43 -9.17 3.35
CA ASP A 175 -14.06 -10.49 2.85
C ASP A 175 -14.15 -11.55 3.96
N ASP A 176 -13.77 -11.21 5.20
CA ASP A 176 -14.00 -12.04 6.38
C ASP A 176 -15.49 -12.27 6.63
N SER A 177 -16.32 -11.22 6.53
CA SER A 177 -17.78 -11.34 6.68
C SER A 177 -18.39 -12.30 5.64
N LYS A 178 -17.92 -12.26 4.39
CA LYS A 178 -18.34 -13.21 3.34
C LYS A 178 -17.89 -14.65 3.67
N LYS A 179 -16.68 -14.81 4.20
CA LYS A 179 -16.14 -16.12 4.63
C LYS A 179 -16.98 -16.71 5.77
N TYR A 180 -17.30 -15.93 6.80
CA TYR A 180 -18.17 -16.37 7.90
C TYR A 180 -19.58 -16.70 7.42
N LYS A 181 -20.17 -15.91 6.53
CA LYS A 181 -21.48 -16.24 5.93
C LYS A 181 -21.46 -17.58 5.19
N ARG A 182 -20.43 -17.83 4.36
CA ARG A 182 -20.28 -19.11 3.64
C ARG A 182 -20.08 -20.29 4.60
N ALA A 183 -19.27 -20.10 5.64
CA ALA A 183 -19.07 -21.11 6.67
C ALA A 183 -20.37 -21.44 7.41
N ALA A 184 -21.16 -20.43 7.80
CA ALA A 184 -22.44 -20.61 8.45
C ALA A 184 -23.47 -21.34 7.57
N VAL A 185 -23.57 -21.00 6.28
CA VAL A 185 -24.46 -21.70 5.33
C VAL A 185 -24.06 -23.16 5.16
N ARG A 186 -22.75 -23.43 5.05
CA ARG A 186 -22.23 -24.80 4.95
C ARG A 186 -22.54 -25.62 6.20
N ILE A 187 -22.32 -25.05 7.39
CA ILE A 187 -22.62 -25.71 8.66
C ILE A 187 -24.12 -25.96 8.77
N ASN A 188 -24.97 -25.01 8.38
CA ASN A 188 -26.43 -25.20 8.39
C ASN A 188 -26.87 -26.32 7.43
N TRP A 189 -26.27 -26.40 6.24
CA TRP A 189 -26.53 -27.49 5.29
C TRP A 189 -26.06 -28.85 5.82
N GLU A 190 -24.88 -28.90 6.45
CA GLU A 190 -24.35 -30.12 7.04
C GLU A 190 -25.21 -30.61 8.21
N LEU A 191 -25.69 -29.70 9.06
CA LEU A 191 -26.65 -29.99 10.11
C LEU A 191 -27.97 -30.50 9.53
N LEU A 192 -28.48 -29.88 8.45
CA LEU A 192 -29.70 -30.32 7.77
C LEU A 192 -29.56 -31.73 7.19
N MET A 193 -28.43 -32.06 6.56
CA MET A 193 -28.19 -33.40 6.02
C MET A 193 -28.12 -34.44 7.15
N LYS A 194 -27.36 -34.16 8.22
CA LYS A 194 -27.23 -35.09 9.35
C LYS A 194 -28.56 -35.33 10.06
N HIS A 195 -29.34 -34.29 10.34
CA HIS A 195 -30.62 -34.43 11.02
C HIS A 195 -31.75 -34.87 10.07
N GLY A 196 -31.68 -34.48 8.80
CA GLY A 196 -32.60 -34.88 7.74
C GLY A 196 -32.49 -36.36 7.39
N ASP A 197 -31.27 -36.91 7.35
CA ASP A 197 -31.06 -38.35 7.13
C ASP A 197 -31.58 -39.18 8.30
N VAL A 198 -31.37 -38.71 9.54
CA VAL A 198 -31.92 -39.37 10.74
C VAL A 198 -33.45 -39.30 10.73
N ALA A 199 -34.04 -38.15 10.42
CA ALA A 199 -35.49 -38.00 10.29
C ALA A 199 -36.05 -38.88 9.15
N ALA A 200 -35.35 -38.96 8.02
CA ALA A 200 -35.75 -39.78 6.87
C ALA A 200 -35.59 -41.28 7.15
N GLN A 201 -34.59 -41.70 7.93
CA GLN A 201 -34.43 -43.08 8.38
C GLN A 201 -35.50 -43.49 9.39
N LEU A 202 -35.89 -42.59 10.30
CA LEU A 202 -37.02 -42.80 11.20
C LEU A 202 -38.33 -42.91 10.41
N TRP A 203 -38.57 -42.00 9.46
CA TRP A 203 -39.70 -42.07 8.53
C TRP A 203 -39.75 -43.38 7.74
N ARG A 204 -38.60 -43.90 7.29
CA ARG A 204 -38.51 -45.16 6.54
C ARG A 204 -38.72 -46.40 7.42
N ARG A 205 -38.47 -46.31 8.73
CA ARG A 205 -38.68 -47.41 9.70
C ARG A 205 -40.11 -47.48 10.21
N GLU A 206 -40.86 -46.38 10.19
CA GLU A 206 -42.23 -46.31 10.72
C GLU A 206 -43.33 -46.67 9.71
N TRP A 207 -43.03 -46.85 8.42
CA TRP A 207 -44.02 -47.24 7.42
C TRP A 207 -43.62 -48.48 6.65
N THR A 208 -43.92 -49.66 7.23
CA THR A 208 -44.10 -50.88 6.45
C THR A 208 -45.49 -50.88 5.81
N ALA A 209 -45.61 -51.33 4.56
CA ALA A 209 -46.86 -51.30 3.77
C ALA A 209 -48.08 -51.95 4.46
N SER A 210 -47.88 -52.72 5.53
CA SER A 210 -48.92 -53.31 6.38
C SER A 210 -49.66 -52.32 7.29
N ASP A 211 -49.14 -51.12 7.55
CA ASP A 211 -49.81 -50.11 8.39
C ASP A 211 -50.67 -49.13 7.56
N TRP A 212 -50.45 -49.06 6.24
CA TRP A 212 -51.27 -48.29 5.31
C TRP A 212 -52.73 -48.81 5.25
N LEU A 213 -52.92 -50.13 5.31
CA LEU A 213 -54.24 -50.76 5.22
C LEU A 213 -55.04 -50.70 6.54
N ARG A 214 -54.40 -50.50 7.70
CA ARG A 214 -55.13 -50.32 8.97
C ARG A 214 -55.65 -48.89 9.16
N ASN A 215 -55.04 -47.91 8.50
CA ASN A 215 -55.37 -46.50 8.70
C ASN A 215 -56.44 -45.95 7.73
N ILE A 216 -56.81 -46.70 6.68
CA ILE A 216 -57.93 -46.35 5.79
C ILE A 216 -59.29 -46.57 6.46
N GLU A 217 -59.40 -47.47 7.44
CA GLU A 217 -60.66 -47.68 8.18
C GLU A 217 -60.86 -46.72 9.38
N ALA A 218 -59.82 -45.98 9.79
CA ALA A 218 -59.86 -45.22 11.04
C ALA A 218 -60.13 -43.71 10.90
N ASP A 219 -59.94 -43.08 9.74
CA ASP A 219 -60.02 -41.61 9.62
C ASP A 219 -61.15 -41.11 8.71
N ARG A 220 -62.37 -41.13 9.28
CA ARG A 220 -63.37 -40.08 9.09
C ARG A 220 -63.23 -39.02 10.21
N ALA A 221 -62.06 -38.41 10.38
CA ALA A 221 -61.93 -37.25 11.26
C ALA A 221 -60.71 -36.39 10.90
N VAL A 222 -60.90 -35.48 9.94
CA VAL A 222 -60.04 -34.31 9.77
C VAL A 222 -60.10 -33.48 11.06
N VAL A 223 -59.01 -33.42 11.83
CA VAL A 223 -58.79 -32.35 12.80
C VAL A 223 -57.34 -31.85 12.71
N ILE A 224 -57.22 -30.69 12.09
CA ILE A 224 -56.05 -29.83 12.11
C ILE A 224 -55.83 -29.38 13.56
N TRP A 225 -54.64 -29.64 14.13
CA TRP A 225 -54.22 -28.97 15.37
C TRP A 225 -52.85 -28.32 15.21
N THR A 226 -52.88 -27.01 14.97
CA THR A 226 -51.76 -26.09 15.13
C THR A 226 -51.77 -25.54 16.56
N ARG A 227 -50.68 -25.75 17.31
CA ARG A 227 -50.30 -24.97 18.51
C ARG A 227 -48.84 -25.30 18.81
N GLY A 228 -47.87 -24.39 18.75
CA GLY A 228 -47.88 -23.03 19.27
C GLY A 228 -46.83 -22.97 20.37
N LYS A 229 -45.54 -23.04 20.02
CA LYS A 229 -44.41 -23.05 20.96
C LYS A 229 -43.90 -21.62 21.14
N ALA A 230 -44.67 -20.79 21.85
CA ALA A 230 -44.20 -19.50 22.36
C ALA A 230 -43.62 -19.74 23.76
N ARG A 231 -42.28 -19.72 23.87
CA ARG A 231 -41.55 -19.86 25.14
C ARG A 231 -41.23 -18.46 25.65
N ASN A 232 -41.99 -18.00 26.63
CA ASN A 232 -41.70 -16.78 27.39
C ASN A 232 -40.44 -17.01 28.24
N LYS A 233 -39.48 -16.08 28.12
CA LYS A 233 -38.34 -15.88 29.01
C LYS A 233 -38.65 -14.59 29.78
N GLU A 234 -38.77 -14.69 31.10
CA GLU A 234 -38.89 -13.65 32.15
C GLU A 234 -39.70 -14.34 33.26
N THR A 235 -39.30 -14.51 34.52
CA THR A 235 -38.39 -13.85 35.48
C THR A 235 -38.09 -14.93 36.53
N GLY A 236 -36.87 -15.08 37.09
CA GLY A 236 -36.32 -14.25 38.16
C GLY A 236 -36.48 -14.98 39.49
N ASP A 237 -35.39 -15.26 40.19
CA ASP A 237 -35.38 -15.34 41.66
C ASP A 237 -33.93 -15.33 42.20
N VAL A 238 -33.72 -14.33 43.08
CA VAL A 238 -32.89 -14.25 44.29
C VAL A 238 -31.38 -14.49 44.19
#